data_AF-A0A0C3RQ45-F1
#
_entry.id   AF-A0A0C3RQ45-F1
#
_cell.length_a   1.000
_cell.length_b   1.000
_cell.length_c   1.000
_cell.angle_alpha   90.00
_cell.angle_beta   90.00
_cell.angle_gamma   90.00
#
_symmetry.space_group_name_H-M   'P 1'
#
loop_
_entity.id
_entity.type
_entity.pdbx_description
1 polymer ?
#
loop_
_entity_poly.entity_id
_entity_poly.type
_entity_poly.pdbx_seq_one_letter_code
_entity_poly.pdbx_strand_id
1 'polypeptide(L)'
;MLADEIANDPTAKGYAAYLADQPGQVVDLLNANTESMHKERWITTLTLMAELEIDMARSVLTKLEALSATDIVVKEFMAHLRSDKGADIGHPNTIAMIDLLMVVPAPAGFSAEEGAALKGLSLRPASRMEVLGLPYATEEILRTR
;
A
#
# COMPACT_ATOMS: atom_id res chain seq x y z
N MET A 1 -20.89 6.23 -2.76
CA MET A 1 -19.41 6.19 -2.71
C MET A 1 -18.78 7.39 -3.40
N LEU A 2 -18.85 7.56 -4.73
CA LEU A 2 -18.33 8.77 -5.39
C LEU A 2 -19.16 10.03 -5.10
N ALA A 3 -20.50 9.91 -5.06
CA ALA A 3 -21.36 11.03 -4.66
C ALA A 3 -21.07 11.50 -3.23
N ASP A 4 -20.87 10.57 -2.29
CA ASP A 4 -20.51 10.88 -0.90
C ASP A 4 -19.13 11.50 -0.78
N GLU A 5 -18.15 11.04 -1.57
CA GLU A 5 -16.81 11.62 -1.65
C GLU A 5 -16.88 13.09 -2.07
N ILE A 6 -17.64 13.39 -3.12
CA ILE A 6 -17.77 14.76 -3.65
C ILE A 6 -18.54 15.65 -2.68
N ALA A 7 -19.59 15.13 -2.05
CA ALA A 7 -20.45 15.91 -1.17
C ALA A 7 -19.79 16.23 0.18
N ASN A 8 -19.09 15.26 0.76
CA ASN A 8 -18.46 15.42 2.08
C ASN A 8 -17.02 15.92 1.99
N ASP A 9 -16.39 15.82 0.83
CA ASP A 9 -15.03 16.25 0.55
C ASP A 9 -14.05 15.94 1.70
N PRO A 10 -13.88 14.66 2.06
CA PRO A 10 -13.12 14.26 3.25
C PRO A 10 -11.65 14.68 3.18
N THR A 11 -11.14 14.93 1.98
CA THR A 11 -9.78 15.41 1.72
C THR A 11 -9.69 16.93 1.52
N ALA A 12 -10.78 17.66 1.69
CA ALA A 12 -10.89 19.12 1.55
C ALA A 12 -10.31 19.66 0.22
N LYS A 13 -10.55 18.96 -0.90
CA LYS A 13 -10.06 19.35 -2.25
C LYS A 13 -10.98 20.33 -2.97
N GLY A 14 -12.16 20.61 -2.42
CA GLY A 14 -13.13 21.57 -2.93
C GLY A 14 -14.03 21.02 -4.03
N TYR A 15 -14.25 19.71 -4.12
CA TYR A 15 -14.97 19.08 -5.23
C TYR A 15 -16.34 19.73 -5.49
N ALA A 16 -17.15 19.89 -4.45
CA ALA A 16 -18.51 20.43 -4.56
C ALA A 16 -18.54 21.87 -5.12
N ALA A 17 -17.52 22.68 -4.82
CA ALA A 17 -17.46 24.07 -5.28
C ALA A 17 -17.23 24.19 -6.80
N TYR A 18 -16.43 23.28 -7.37
CA TYR A 18 -16.14 23.28 -8.81
C TYR A 18 -17.17 22.54 -9.64
N LEU A 19 -18.04 21.76 -9.01
CA LEU A 19 -18.81 20.75 -9.72
C LEU A 19 -19.87 21.30 -10.68
N ALA A 20 -20.48 22.44 -10.35
CA ALA A 20 -21.53 23.04 -11.16
C ALA A 20 -20.96 23.76 -12.40
N ASP A 21 -19.87 24.50 -12.21
CA ASP A 21 -19.34 25.42 -13.24
C ASP A 21 -18.12 24.85 -13.97
N GLN A 22 -17.37 23.96 -13.33
CA GLN A 22 -16.07 23.43 -13.80
C GLN A 22 -15.93 21.93 -13.49
N PRO A 23 -16.82 21.06 -14.01
CA PRO A 23 -16.78 19.62 -13.73
C PRO A 23 -15.45 18.96 -14.16
N GLY A 24 -14.80 19.47 -15.20
CA GLY A 24 -13.45 19.05 -15.60
C GLY A 24 -12.40 19.25 -14.51
N GLN A 25 -12.50 20.31 -13.71
CA GLN A 25 -11.58 20.51 -12.57
C GLN A 25 -11.80 19.47 -11.48
N VAL A 26 -13.04 19.03 -11.25
CA VAL A 26 -13.33 17.92 -10.32
C VAL A 26 -12.75 16.61 -10.85
N VAL A 27 -12.84 16.36 -12.16
CA VAL A 27 -12.17 15.22 -12.81
C VAL A 27 -10.67 15.25 -12.57
N ASP A 28 -10.02 16.39 -12.80
CA ASP A 28 -8.58 16.56 -12.59
C ASP A 28 -8.19 16.33 -11.14
N LEU A 29 -8.93 16.89 -10.18
CA LEU A 29 -8.67 16.71 -8.75
C LEU A 29 -8.84 15.25 -8.29
N LEU A 30 -9.84 14.54 -8.81
CA LEU A 30 -10.08 13.13 -8.49
C LEU A 30 -9.01 12.21 -9.07
N ASN A 31 -8.50 12.53 -10.26
CA ASN A 31 -7.49 11.76 -10.97
C ASN A 31 -6.04 12.16 -10.63
N ALA A 32 -5.82 13.29 -9.96
CA ALA A 32 -4.49 13.72 -9.55
C ALA A 32 -3.88 12.74 -8.52
N ASN A 33 -2.61 12.38 -8.73
CA ASN A 33 -1.88 11.44 -7.88
C ASN A 33 -1.38 12.09 -6.57
N THR A 34 -2.31 12.64 -5.78
CA THR A 34 -2.00 13.34 -4.52
C THR A 34 -2.06 12.42 -3.30
N GLU A 35 -2.60 11.22 -3.44
CA GLU A 35 -2.68 10.22 -2.38
C GLU A 35 -1.54 9.20 -2.49
N SER A 36 -1.44 8.32 -1.50
CA SER A 36 -0.57 7.14 -1.56
C SER A 36 -1.38 5.88 -1.26
N MET A 37 -1.10 4.80 -1.98
CA MET A 37 -1.70 3.49 -1.72
C MET A 37 -0.65 2.39 -1.91
N HIS A 38 -0.87 1.24 -1.29
CA HIS A 38 -0.11 0.04 -1.62
C HIS A 38 -0.51 -0.44 -3.01
N LYS A 39 0.48 -0.60 -3.89
CA LYS A 39 0.33 -1.18 -5.23
C LYS A 39 1.16 -2.44 -5.34
N GLU A 40 0.75 -3.34 -6.22
CA GLU A 40 1.48 -4.58 -6.52
C GLU A 40 2.97 -4.28 -6.73
N ARG A 41 3.82 -4.93 -5.94
CA ARG A 41 5.26 -4.82 -6.05
C ARG A 41 5.89 -6.15 -5.64
N TRP A 42 6.39 -6.87 -6.62
CA TRP A 42 7.18 -8.07 -6.40
C TRP A 42 8.57 -7.70 -5.89
N ILE A 43 8.97 -8.30 -4.79
CA ILE A 43 10.29 -8.10 -4.17
C ILE A 43 10.96 -9.43 -3.88
N THR A 44 12.30 -9.43 -3.91
CA THR A 44 13.12 -10.56 -3.47
C THR A 44 13.96 -10.17 -2.27
N THR A 45 14.69 -11.13 -1.69
CA THR A 45 15.72 -10.85 -0.68
C THR A 45 16.73 -9.80 -1.14
N LEU A 46 17.12 -9.82 -2.43
CA LEU A 46 18.03 -8.80 -2.99
C LEU A 46 17.38 -7.41 -3.02
N THR A 47 16.08 -7.33 -3.35
CA THR A 47 15.34 -6.07 -3.29
C THR A 47 15.32 -5.50 -1.88
N LEU A 48 15.10 -6.34 -0.86
CA LEU A 48 15.13 -5.91 0.54
C LEU A 48 16.49 -5.32 0.93
N MET A 49 17.59 -5.99 0.56
CA MET A 49 18.95 -5.51 0.84
C MET A 49 19.28 -4.20 0.11
N ALA A 50 18.76 -4.01 -1.10
CA ALA A 50 19.00 -2.81 -1.89
C ALA A 50 18.21 -1.59 -1.40
N GLU A 51 17.00 -1.80 -0.91
CA GLU A 51 16.04 -0.71 -0.63
C GLU A 51 15.94 -0.35 0.86
N LEU A 52 16.18 -1.32 1.76
CA LEU A 52 16.05 -1.09 3.21
C LEU A 52 17.37 -0.73 3.89
N GLU A 53 18.48 -0.69 3.16
CA GLU A 53 19.84 -0.70 3.72
C GLU A 53 20.17 -2.01 4.45
N ILE A 54 21.46 -2.29 4.61
CA ILE A 54 21.96 -3.62 5.01
C ILE A 54 21.47 -4.03 6.42
N ASP A 55 21.45 -3.11 7.38
CA ASP A 55 21.13 -3.45 8.78
C ASP A 55 19.62 -3.68 8.99
N MET A 56 18.76 -2.86 8.39
CA MET A 56 17.30 -3.09 8.43
C MET A 56 16.93 -4.37 7.68
N ALA A 57 17.50 -4.59 6.48
CA ALA A 57 17.27 -5.81 5.73
C ALA A 57 17.71 -7.06 6.52
N ARG A 58 18.88 -7.01 7.18
CA ARG A 58 19.35 -8.09 8.05
C ARG A 58 18.37 -8.34 9.21
N SER A 59 17.90 -7.29 9.89
CA SER A 59 16.96 -7.43 11.01
C SER A 59 15.66 -8.08 10.57
N VAL A 60 15.05 -7.55 9.50
CA VAL A 60 13.81 -8.07 8.91
C VAL A 60 13.95 -9.54 8.51
N LEU A 61 14.99 -9.88 7.75
CA LEU A 61 15.22 -11.25 7.28
C LEU A 61 15.48 -12.23 8.42
N THR A 62 16.20 -11.79 9.47
CA THR A 62 16.46 -12.63 10.65
C THR A 62 15.16 -12.96 11.40
N LYS A 63 14.28 -11.97 11.56
CA LYS A 63 12.98 -12.16 12.23
C LYS A 63 12.02 -12.99 11.40
N LEU A 64 11.94 -12.76 10.09
CA LEU A 64 11.16 -13.61 9.20
C LEU A 64 11.63 -15.06 9.23
N GLU A 65 12.94 -15.30 9.22
CA GLU A 65 13.48 -16.66 9.35
C GLU A 65 13.09 -17.29 10.68
N ALA A 66 13.24 -16.58 11.80
CA ALA A 66 12.87 -17.08 13.11
C ALA A 66 11.38 -17.43 13.20
N LEU A 67 10.50 -16.57 12.67
CA LEU A 67 9.05 -16.76 12.67
C LEU A 67 8.60 -17.86 11.70
N SER A 68 9.34 -18.11 10.61
CA SER A 68 9.03 -19.19 9.65
C SER A 68 9.08 -20.59 10.27
N ALA A 69 9.75 -20.76 11.41
CA ALA A 69 9.78 -22.02 12.14
C ALA A 69 8.42 -22.36 12.78
N THR A 70 7.58 -21.36 13.04
CA THR A 70 6.30 -21.54 13.75
C THR A 70 5.08 -21.07 12.97
N ASP A 71 5.27 -20.30 11.89
CA ASP A 71 4.18 -19.79 11.05
C ASP A 71 4.37 -20.23 9.59
N ILE A 72 3.42 -21.03 9.09
CA ILE A 72 3.44 -21.55 7.72
C ILE A 72 3.31 -20.46 6.67
N VAL A 73 2.54 -19.40 6.94
CA VAL A 73 2.36 -18.27 6.00
C VAL A 73 3.67 -17.51 5.87
N VAL A 74 4.35 -17.24 6.99
CA VAL A 74 5.67 -16.58 6.99
C VAL A 74 6.71 -17.47 6.29
N LYS A 75 6.66 -18.78 6.50
CA LYS A 75 7.54 -19.74 5.82
C LYS A 75 7.37 -19.70 4.31
N GLU A 76 6.15 -19.76 3.80
CA GLU A 76 5.89 -19.69 2.36
C GLU A 76 6.26 -18.32 1.79
N PHE A 77 5.98 -17.23 2.52
CA PHE A 77 6.41 -15.89 2.13
C PHE A 77 7.94 -15.79 2.01
N MET A 78 8.69 -16.35 2.97
CA MET A 78 10.16 -16.42 2.92
C MET A 78 10.67 -17.28 1.76
N ALA A 79 10.02 -18.40 1.47
CA ALA A 79 10.35 -19.22 0.30
C ALA A 79 10.18 -18.43 -1.00
N HIS A 80 9.10 -17.66 -1.12
CA HIS A 80 8.87 -16.79 -2.27
C HIS A 80 9.86 -15.62 -2.37
N LEU A 81 10.19 -14.96 -1.26
CA LEU A 81 11.22 -13.90 -1.24
C LEU A 81 12.59 -14.39 -1.73
N ARG A 82 12.92 -15.66 -1.48
CA ARG A 82 14.17 -16.30 -1.92
C ARG A 82 14.12 -16.83 -3.35
N SER A 83 12.93 -16.89 -3.95
CA SER A 83 12.74 -17.32 -5.34
C SER A 83 13.04 -16.18 -6.32
N ASP A 84 13.32 -16.52 -7.58
CA ASP A 84 13.54 -15.54 -8.65
C ASP A 84 12.31 -14.67 -8.92
N LYS A 85 11.10 -15.18 -8.66
CA LYS A 85 9.84 -14.46 -8.85
C LYS A 85 9.57 -13.45 -7.72
N GLY A 86 10.08 -13.71 -6.52
CA GLY A 86 9.82 -12.91 -5.33
C GLY A 86 8.42 -13.11 -4.73
N ALA A 87 8.05 -12.19 -3.84
CA ALA A 87 6.73 -12.10 -3.21
C ALA A 87 6.13 -10.71 -3.41
N ASP A 88 4.81 -10.62 -3.57
CA ASP A 88 4.11 -9.33 -3.69
C ASP A 88 3.93 -8.67 -2.31
N ILE A 89 4.69 -7.60 -2.06
CA ILE A 89 4.62 -6.78 -0.83
C ILE A 89 3.50 -5.75 -0.87
N GLY A 90 2.85 -5.56 -2.03
CA GLY A 90 1.70 -4.68 -2.21
C GLY A 90 0.35 -5.32 -1.92
N HIS A 91 0.30 -6.66 -1.89
CA HIS A 91 -0.94 -7.38 -1.69
C HIS A 91 -1.55 -7.09 -0.30
N PRO A 92 -2.87 -6.84 -0.18
CA PRO A 92 -3.51 -6.53 1.11
C PRO A 92 -3.25 -7.57 2.21
N ASN A 93 -3.24 -8.87 1.85
CA ASN A 93 -2.94 -9.93 2.80
C ASN A 93 -1.47 -9.91 3.27
N THR A 94 -0.53 -9.49 2.43
CA THR A 94 0.88 -9.34 2.83
C THR A 94 1.02 -8.16 3.80
N ILE A 95 0.32 -7.06 3.54
CA ILE A 95 0.26 -5.90 4.47
C ILE A 95 -0.32 -6.33 5.82
N ALA A 96 -1.44 -7.07 5.82
CA ALA A 96 -2.05 -7.58 7.04
C ALA A 96 -1.13 -8.56 7.80
N MET A 97 -0.40 -9.42 7.08
CA MET A 97 0.62 -10.28 7.69
C MET A 97 1.69 -9.45 8.39
N ILE A 98 2.22 -8.39 7.75
CA ILE A 98 3.21 -7.50 8.38
C ILE A 98 2.64 -6.85 9.64
N ASP A 99 1.39 -6.36 9.60
CA ASP A 99 0.71 -5.79 10.77
C ASP A 99 0.58 -6.79 11.92
N LEU A 100 0.30 -8.07 11.61
CA LEU A 100 0.29 -9.15 12.61
C LEU A 100 1.68 -9.43 13.18
N LEU A 101 2.74 -9.36 12.36
CA LEU A 101 4.11 -9.54 12.84
C LEU A 101 4.57 -8.39 13.75
N MET A 102 3.98 -7.20 13.62
CA MET A 102 4.25 -6.06 14.50
C MET A 102 3.63 -6.19 15.90
N VAL A 103 2.62 -7.05 16.08
CA VAL A 103 2.03 -7.31 17.40
C VAL A 103 2.69 -8.49 18.14
N VAL A 104 3.58 -9.23 17.48
CA VAL A 104 4.39 -10.26 18.13
C VAL A 104 5.40 -9.59 19.08
N PRO A 105 5.54 -10.03 20.34
CA PRO A 105 6.48 -9.42 21.27
C PRO A 105 7.93 -9.44 20.78
N ALA A 106 8.66 -8.38 21.10
CA ALA A 106 10.11 -8.35 20.91
C ALA A 106 10.80 -9.47 21.72
N PRO A 107 11.91 -10.05 21.22
CA PRO A 107 12.62 -9.68 19.99
C PRO A 107 12.11 -10.38 18.72
N ALA A 108 11.09 -11.23 18.81
CA ALA A 108 10.65 -12.09 17.71
C ALA A 108 9.84 -11.32 16.65
N GLY A 109 9.00 -10.38 17.06
CA GLY A 109 8.18 -9.56 16.15
C GLY A 109 8.89 -8.36 15.54
N PHE A 110 8.22 -7.74 14.57
CA PHE A 110 8.68 -6.52 13.93
C PHE A 110 8.51 -5.30 14.83
N SER A 111 9.49 -4.39 14.80
CA SER A 111 9.32 -3.04 15.35
C SER A 111 8.38 -2.21 14.48
N ALA A 112 7.97 -1.05 15.00
CA ALA A 112 7.22 -0.07 14.23
C ALA A 112 8.00 0.41 12.99
N GLU A 113 9.32 0.61 13.12
CA GLU A 113 10.14 1.04 11.99
C GLU A 113 10.27 -0.07 10.94
N GLU A 114 10.50 -1.32 11.34
CA GLU A 114 10.64 -2.46 10.41
C GLU A 114 9.34 -2.70 9.62
N GLY A 115 8.20 -2.69 10.30
CA GLY A 115 6.90 -2.85 9.66
C GLY A 115 6.58 -1.68 8.72
N ALA A 116 6.88 -0.45 9.11
CA ALA A 116 6.71 0.72 8.26
C ALA A 116 7.63 0.68 7.02
N ALA A 117 8.89 0.27 7.20
CA ALA A 117 9.86 0.17 6.12
C ALA A 117 9.44 -0.87 5.06
N LEU A 118 9.02 -2.06 5.50
CA LEU A 118 8.50 -3.10 4.59
C LEU A 118 7.26 -2.66 3.83
N LYS A 119 6.27 -2.11 4.53
CA LYS A 119 5.04 -1.59 3.89
C LYS A 119 5.34 -0.43 2.95
N GLY A 120 6.32 0.39 3.29
CA GLY A 120 6.80 1.51 2.47
C GLY A 120 7.30 1.08 1.10
N LEU A 121 7.78 -0.16 0.95
CA LEU A 121 8.24 -0.67 -0.35
C LEU A 121 7.13 -0.65 -1.40
N SER A 122 5.88 -0.97 -1.05
CA SER A 122 4.75 -0.98 -1.99
C SER A 122 3.97 0.34 -2.06
N LEU A 123 4.29 1.34 -1.22
CA LEU A 123 3.61 2.63 -1.28
C LEU A 123 3.98 3.38 -2.57
N ARG A 124 2.96 3.78 -3.32
CA ARG A 124 3.10 4.52 -4.58
C ARG A 124 2.07 5.65 -4.64
N PRO A 125 2.38 6.75 -5.37
CA PRO A 125 1.39 7.77 -5.68
C PRO A 125 0.14 7.18 -6.32
N ALA A 126 -1.02 7.68 -5.90
CA ALA A 126 -2.32 7.22 -6.34
C ALA A 126 -3.31 8.38 -6.42
N SER A 127 -4.24 8.25 -7.36
CA SER A 127 -5.40 9.10 -7.47
C SER A 127 -6.45 8.77 -6.40
N ARG A 128 -7.36 9.72 -6.14
CA ARG A 128 -8.48 9.44 -5.24
C ARG A 128 -9.40 8.36 -5.82
N MET A 129 -9.56 8.32 -7.14
CA MET A 129 -10.33 7.27 -7.82
C MET A 129 -9.75 5.89 -7.57
N GLU A 130 -8.42 5.72 -7.66
CA GLU A 130 -7.76 4.45 -7.35
C GLU A 130 -7.94 4.06 -5.87
N VAL A 131 -7.81 5.01 -4.94
CA VAL A 131 -8.04 4.75 -3.51
C VAL A 131 -9.47 4.30 -3.23
N LEU A 132 -10.44 4.81 -3.98
CA LEU A 132 -11.85 4.41 -3.89
C LEU A 132 -12.16 3.11 -4.66
N GLY A 133 -11.20 2.53 -5.39
CA GLY A 133 -11.43 1.35 -6.23
C GLY A 133 -12.33 1.64 -7.44
N LEU A 134 -12.31 2.87 -7.94
CA LEU A 134 -13.11 3.33 -9.07
C LEU A 134 -12.26 3.50 -10.34
N PRO A 135 -12.85 3.40 -11.54
CA PRO A 135 -12.16 3.70 -12.78
C PRO A 135 -11.78 5.18 -12.86
N TYR A 136 -10.93 5.55 -13.82
CA TYR A 136 -10.56 6.93 -14.09
C TYR A 136 -11.79 7.84 -14.19
N ALA A 137 -11.81 8.95 -13.46
CA ALA A 137 -12.95 9.85 -13.46
C ALA A 137 -13.12 10.48 -14.85
N THR A 138 -14.37 10.59 -15.29
CA THR A 138 -14.76 11.34 -16.48
C THR A 138 -15.92 12.27 -16.12
N GLU A 139 -16.14 13.32 -16.91
CA GLU A 139 -17.31 14.17 -16.70
C GLU A 139 -18.63 13.39 -16.82
N GLU A 140 -18.66 12.34 -17.63
CA GLU A 140 -19.84 11.46 -17.75
C GLU A 140 -20.13 10.75 -16.43
N ILE A 141 -19.13 10.13 -15.81
CA ILE A 141 -19.25 9.51 -14.49
C ILE A 141 -19.74 10.53 -13.47
N LEU A 142 -19.26 11.77 -13.54
CA LEU A 142 -19.72 12.85 -12.68
C LEU A 142 -21.18 13.23 -12.91
N ARG A 143 -21.69 13.17 -14.14
CA ARG A 143 -23.10 13.49 -14.44
C ARG A 143 -24.07 12.37 -14.04
N THR A 144 -23.60 11.13 -14.01
CA THR A 144 -24.43 9.94 -13.72
C THR A 144 -24.25 9.35 -12.32
N ARG A 145 -23.48 10.03 -11.46
CA ARG A 145 -23.16 9.57 -10.10
C ARG A 145 -24.33 9.53 -9.14
#